data_AF-A0A016UG66-F1
#
_entry.id   AF-A0A016UG66-F1
#
_cell.length_a   1.000
_cell.length_b   1.000
_cell.length_c   1.000
_cell.angle_alpha   90.00
_cell.angle_beta   90.00
_cell.angle_gamma   90.00
#
_symmetry.space_group_name_H-M   'P 1'
#
loop_
_entity.id
_entity.type
_entity.pdbx_description
1 polymer ?
#
loop_
_entity_poly.entity_id
_entity_poly.type
_entity_poly.pdbx_seq_one_letter_code
_entity_poly.pdbx_strand_id
1 'polypeptide(L)'
;MGVGFPVDLVICSLLGADMFDCVYPTRTARFGTAMVRRGGLLHLNQKQFADDFTPIEKDCDCHTCRTYTRAYVHMVMNKETIGCHLLSIHNIRHQLRLMEDVREAIDSGKVQQFLDEFLGNYYQKEPVPEWVRDAVAFMGYELSL
;
A
#
# COMPACT_ATOMS: atom_id res chain seq x y z
N MET A 1 3.59 -0.56 -17.98
CA MET A 1 3.81 0.88 -17.77
C MET A 1 2.52 1.55 -17.33
N GLY A 2 2.58 2.51 -16.40
CA GLY A 2 1.41 3.23 -15.88
C GLY A 2 0.60 2.53 -14.78
N VAL A 3 1.09 1.43 -14.22
CA VAL A 3 0.39 0.61 -13.21
C VAL A 3 1.08 0.81 -11.86
N GLY A 4 0.30 1.18 -10.83
CA GLY A 4 0.85 1.48 -9.51
C GLY A 4 -0.12 1.33 -8.35
N PHE A 5 -1.34 0.85 -8.60
CA PHE A 5 -2.24 0.48 -7.51
C PHE A 5 -1.71 -0.80 -6.85
N PRO A 6 -1.67 -0.91 -5.51
CA PRO A 6 -1.04 -2.04 -4.82
C PRO A 6 -1.53 -3.41 -5.29
N VAL A 7 -2.83 -3.57 -5.47
CA VAL A 7 -3.44 -4.85 -5.89
C VAL A 7 -3.05 -5.19 -7.33
N ASP A 8 -3.05 -4.20 -8.23
CA ASP A 8 -2.63 -4.39 -9.62
C ASP A 8 -1.15 -4.80 -9.70
N LEU A 9 -0.29 -4.20 -8.88
CA LEU A 9 1.13 -4.57 -8.81
C LEU A 9 1.29 -6.04 -8.43
N VAL A 10 0.59 -6.50 -7.39
CA VAL A 10 0.64 -7.90 -6.95
C VAL A 10 0.14 -8.83 -8.06
N ILE A 11 -1.08 -8.60 -8.57
CA ILE A 11 -1.70 -9.51 -9.53
C ILE A 11 -0.93 -9.54 -10.86
N CYS A 12 -0.52 -8.38 -11.39
CA CYS A 12 0.28 -8.35 -12.62
C CYS A 12 1.64 -9.02 -12.44
N SER A 13 2.27 -8.93 -11.26
CA SER A 13 3.54 -9.61 -10.99
C SER A 13 3.38 -11.13 -11.05
N LEU A 14 2.31 -11.66 -10.43
CA LEU A 14 2.02 -13.09 -10.44
C LEU A 14 1.60 -13.60 -11.83
N LEU A 15 1.06 -12.71 -12.68
CA LEU A 15 0.79 -12.98 -14.10
C LEU A 15 2.03 -12.87 -14.99
N GLY A 16 3.21 -12.56 -14.43
CA GLY A 16 4.48 -12.54 -15.14
C GLY A 16 4.98 -11.17 -15.63
N ALA A 17 4.45 -10.07 -15.10
CA ALA A 17 5.02 -8.75 -15.35
C ALA A 17 6.16 -8.42 -14.37
N ASP A 18 7.35 -8.11 -14.89
CA ASP A 18 8.55 -7.92 -14.07
C ASP A 18 8.85 -6.46 -13.68
N MET A 19 8.29 -5.50 -14.41
CA MET A 19 8.62 -4.07 -14.28
C MET A 19 7.38 -3.18 -14.28
N PHE A 20 7.38 -2.20 -13.37
CA PHE A 20 6.30 -1.25 -13.18
C PHE A 20 6.82 0.17 -13.03
N ASP A 21 6.08 1.13 -13.58
CA ASP A 21 6.26 2.56 -13.36
C ASP A 21 4.88 3.20 -13.22
N CYS A 22 4.72 4.11 -12.25
CA CYS A 22 3.52 4.90 -12.12
C CYS A 22 3.74 6.12 -11.23
N VAL A 23 3.01 7.19 -11.51
CA VAL A 23 2.93 8.37 -10.63
C VAL A 23 2.02 8.16 -9.43
N TYR A 24 1.38 6.99 -9.28
CA TYR A 24 0.39 6.72 -8.24
C TYR A 24 0.85 7.07 -6.81
N PRO A 25 2.04 6.68 -6.31
CA PRO A 25 2.45 6.94 -4.93
C PRO A 25 2.63 8.44 -4.64
N THR A 26 3.21 9.20 -5.59
CA THR A 26 3.43 10.64 -5.44
C THR A 26 2.18 11.45 -5.75
N ARG A 27 1.32 10.97 -6.66
CA ARG A 27 0.00 11.58 -6.93
C ARG A 27 -0.91 11.47 -5.72
N THR A 28 -1.02 10.30 -5.10
CA THR A 28 -1.84 10.09 -3.90
C THR A 28 -1.33 10.87 -2.68
N ALA A 29 -0.01 10.98 -2.51
CA ALA A 29 0.59 11.81 -1.48
C ALA A 29 0.14 13.28 -1.54
N ARG A 30 0.00 13.86 -2.74
CA ARG A 30 -0.50 15.23 -2.94
C ARG A 30 -1.95 15.44 -2.47
N PHE A 31 -2.74 14.37 -2.42
CA PHE A 31 -4.11 14.40 -1.90
C PHE A 31 -4.18 14.08 -0.40
N GLY A 32 -3.04 13.98 0.29
CA GLY A 32 -2.99 13.67 1.72
C GLY A 32 -3.29 12.20 2.04
N THR A 33 -3.09 11.30 1.08
CA THR A 33 -3.36 9.87 1.26
C THR A 33 -2.06 9.09 1.40
N ALA A 34 -1.93 8.40 2.52
CA ALA A 34 -0.90 7.40 2.76
C ALA A 34 -1.36 6.01 2.30
N MET A 35 -0.49 5.26 1.65
CA MET A 35 -0.69 3.84 1.37
C MET A 35 -0.35 3.03 2.61
N VAL A 36 -1.17 2.06 2.97
CA VAL A 36 -0.98 1.25 4.18
C VAL A 36 -1.32 -0.21 3.90
N ARG A 37 -0.61 -1.16 4.52
CA ARG A 37 -0.86 -2.60 4.29
C ARG A 37 -2.24 -3.02 4.76
N ARG A 38 -2.71 -2.45 5.87
CA ARG A 38 -4.03 -2.72 6.45
C ARG A 38 -5.04 -1.66 6.05
N GLY A 39 -6.08 -2.07 5.33
CA GLY A 39 -7.14 -1.18 4.84
C GLY A 39 -6.76 -0.37 3.60
N GLY A 40 -5.59 -0.61 3.01
CA GLY A 40 -5.13 -0.08 1.73
C GLY A 40 -4.73 1.39 1.71
N LEU A 41 -5.63 2.29 2.09
CA LEU A 41 -5.43 3.75 2.01
C LEU A 41 -5.87 4.44 3.31
N LEU A 42 -5.06 5.43 3.72
CA LEU A 42 -5.31 6.23 4.92
C LEU A 42 -5.27 7.71 4.55
N HIS A 43 -6.41 8.38 4.70
CA HIS A 43 -6.56 9.80 4.36
C HIS A 43 -6.19 10.69 5.55
N LEU A 44 -4.93 11.11 5.64
CA LEU A 44 -4.40 11.89 6.76
C LEU A 44 -4.91 13.33 6.82
N ASN A 45 -5.68 13.79 5.84
CA ASN A 45 -6.41 15.05 5.90
C ASN A 45 -7.67 14.98 6.79
N GLN A 46 -8.11 13.79 7.19
CA GLN A 46 -9.30 13.61 8.03
C GLN A 46 -9.04 14.00 9.48
N LYS A 47 -10.04 14.67 10.10
CA LYS A 47 -9.94 15.19 11.48
C LYS A 47 -9.62 14.13 12.54
N GLN A 48 -9.98 12.87 12.30
CA GLN A 48 -9.71 11.77 13.23
C GLN A 48 -8.22 11.56 13.52
N PHE A 49 -7.33 12.05 12.63
CA PHE A 49 -5.89 11.93 12.80
C PHE A 49 -5.26 13.13 13.51
N ALA A 50 -6.03 14.17 13.88
CA ALA A 50 -5.50 15.38 14.51
C ALA A 50 -4.77 15.11 15.83
N ASP A 51 -5.26 14.14 16.61
CA ASP A 51 -4.71 13.74 17.91
C ASP A 51 -4.13 12.31 17.89
N ASP A 52 -3.84 11.77 16.69
CA ASP A 52 -3.22 10.44 16.54
C ASP A 52 -1.68 10.55 16.55
N PHE A 53 -1.09 10.35 17.73
CA PHE A 53 0.37 10.42 17.93
C PHE A 53 1.10 9.12 17.55
N THR A 54 0.47 8.21 16.81
CA THR A 54 1.14 7.02 16.27
C THR A 54 1.76 7.30 14.89
N PRO A 55 2.77 6.51 14.44
CA PRO A 55 3.29 6.64 13.08
C PRO A 55 2.25 6.18 12.03
N ILE A 56 2.48 6.47 10.75
CA ILE A 56 1.58 6.03 9.66
C ILE A 56 1.44 4.50 9.70
N GLU A 57 2.55 3.77 9.74
CA GLU A 57 2.60 2.32 9.95
C GLU A 57 3.72 1.99 10.94
N LYS A 58 3.42 1.17 11.97
CA LYS A 58 4.40 0.80 13.01
C LYS A 58 5.55 -0.04 12.46
N ASP A 59 5.25 -0.91 11.50
CA ASP A 59 6.22 -1.84 10.92
C ASP A 59 6.92 -1.24 9.69
N CYS A 60 6.80 0.07 9.45
CA CYS A 60 7.44 0.76 8.34
C CYS A 60 8.76 1.40 8.74
N ASP A 61 9.79 1.09 7.94
CA ASP A 61 11.16 1.52 8.15
C ASP A 61 11.51 2.84 7.44
N CYS A 62 10.53 3.51 6.82
CA CYS A 62 10.73 4.78 6.13
C CYS A 62 11.05 5.92 7.12
N HIS A 63 11.75 6.95 6.64
CA HIS A 63 12.08 8.12 7.46
C HIS A 63 10.84 8.78 8.08
N THR A 64 9.73 8.85 7.32
CA THR A 64 8.48 9.45 7.78
C THR A 64 7.90 8.73 8.99
N CYS A 65 7.77 7.39 8.93
CA CYS A 65 7.23 6.60 10.04
C CYS A 65 8.14 6.57 11.27
N ARG A 66 9.46 6.69 11.09
CA ARG A 66 10.42 6.71 12.22
C ARG A 66 10.46 8.04 12.96
N THR A 67 10.07 9.13 12.31
CA THR A 67 10.31 10.50 12.82
C THR A 67 9.03 11.26 13.14
N TYR A 68 7.94 11.00 12.42
CA TYR A 68 6.72 11.80 12.49
C TYR A 68 5.49 10.97 12.84
N THR A 69 4.54 11.62 13.50
CA THR A 69 3.24 11.07 13.85
C THR A 69 2.19 11.40 12.79
N ARG A 70 1.07 10.67 12.78
CA ARG A 70 -0.09 10.97 11.94
C ARG A 70 -0.66 12.35 12.25
N ALA A 71 -0.69 12.76 13.52
CA ALA A 71 -1.06 14.10 13.96
C ALA A 71 -0.18 15.19 13.34
N TYR A 72 1.14 15.00 13.33
CA TYR A 72 2.04 15.95 12.69
C TYR A 72 1.77 16.04 11.19
N VAL A 73 1.66 14.89 10.52
CA VAL A 73 1.37 14.85 9.08
C VAL A 73 0.03 15.53 8.79
N HIS A 74 -1.03 15.22 9.53
CA HIS A 74 -2.34 15.87 9.45
C HIS A 74 -2.25 17.39 9.57
N MET A 75 -1.47 17.87 10.55
CA MET A 75 -1.31 19.30 10.82
C MET A 75 -0.70 20.04 9.62
N VAL A 76 0.33 19.47 8.98
CA VAL A 76 1.04 20.08 7.84
C VAL A 76 0.38 19.80 6.50
N MET A 77 -0.43 18.74 6.39
CA MET A 77 -1.13 18.40 5.15
C MET A 77 -2.03 19.56 4.68
N ASN A 78 -1.94 19.88 3.39
CA ASN A 78 -2.65 20.99 2.73
C ASN A 78 -2.34 22.40 3.27
N LYS A 79 -1.36 22.54 4.18
CA LYS A 79 -0.88 23.83 4.68
C LYS A 79 0.54 24.12 4.22
N GLU A 80 1.37 23.08 4.19
CA GLU A 80 2.78 23.17 3.80
C GLU A 80 3.16 22.08 2.80
N THR A 81 4.13 22.37 1.94
CA THR A 81 4.64 21.41 0.94
C THR A 81 5.31 20.19 1.58
N ILE A 82 5.82 20.32 2.80
CA ILE A 82 6.48 19.25 3.54
C ILE A 82 5.57 18.03 3.74
N GLY A 83 4.26 18.23 3.91
CA GLY A 83 3.30 17.12 4.03
C GLY A 83 3.32 16.20 2.81
N CYS A 84 3.36 16.78 1.60
CA CYS A 84 3.47 16.03 0.35
C CYS A 84 4.80 15.26 0.24
N HIS A 85 5.90 15.85 0.71
CA HIS A 85 7.21 15.19 0.72
C HIS A 85 7.24 13.99 1.67
N LEU A 86 6.75 14.17 2.91
CA LEU A 86 6.67 13.11 3.91
C LEU A 86 5.83 11.93 3.44
N LEU A 87 4.67 12.21 2.83
CA LEU A 87 3.81 11.16 2.28
C LEU A 87 4.43 10.50 1.04
N SER A 88 5.14 11.25 0.19
CA SER A 88 5.80 10.66 -0.97
C SER A 88 6.89 9.68 -0.56
N ILE A 89 7.70 10.02 0.46
CA ILE A 89 8.72 9.11 1.03
C ILE A 89 8.06 7.83 1.54
N HIS A 90 6.96 7.96 2.28
CA HIS A 90 6.23 6.80 2.81
C HIS A 90 5.63 5.93 1.70
N ASN A 91 4.90 6.53 0.76
CA ASN A 91 4.20 5.80 -0.31
C ASN A 91 5.17 5.08 -1.26
N ILE A 92 6.31 5.70 -1.58
CA ILE A 92 7.35 5.04 -2.39
C ILE A 92 7.92 3.85 -1.63
N ARG A 93 8.26 4.00 -0.34
CA ARG A 93 8.76 2.87 0.45
C ARG A 93 7.71 1.76 0.60
N HIS A 94 6.44 2.11 0.74
CA HIS A 94 5.34 1.14 0.76
C HIS A 94 5.33 0.27 -0.51
N GLN A 95 5.41 0.86 -1.70
CA GLN A 95 5.47 0.10 -2.95
C GLN A 95 6.72 -0.77 -3.06
N LEU A 96 7.90 -0.25 -2.67
CA LEU A 96 9.13 -1.03 -2.68
C LEU A 96 9.03 -2.26 -1.78
N ARG A 97 8.51 -2.08 -0.56
CA ARG A 97 8.29 -3.18 0.39
C ARG A 97 7.27 -4.19 -0.12
N LEU A 98 6.20 -3.74 -0.76
CA LEU A 98 5.23 -4.65 -1.37
C LEU A 98 5.89 -5.53 -2.44
N MET A 99 6.73 -4.94 -3.29
CA MET A 99 7.46 -5.71 -4.31
C MET A 99 8.56 -6.61 -3.72
N GLU A 100 9.17 -6.22 -2.60
CA GLU A 100 10.06 -7.08 -1.81
C GLU A 100 9.30 -8.34 -1.33
N ASP A 101 8.10 -8.18 -0.74
CA ASP A 101 7.32 -9.34 -0.27
C ASP A 101 6.85 -10.23 -1.42
N VAL A 102 6.40 -9.64 -2.55
CA VAL A 102 5.98 -10.41 -3.73
C VAL A 102 7.13 -11.27 -4.22
N ARG A 103 8.34 -10.70 -4.31
CA ARG A 103 9.54 -11.44 -4.71
C ARG A 103 9.84 -12.58 -3.73
N GLU A 104 9.81 -12.31 -2.43
CA GLU A 104 10.04 -13.33 -1.41
C GLU A 104 9.00 -14.47 -1.47
N ALA A 105 7.73 -14.14 -1.71
CA ALA A 105 6.66 -15.13 -1.84
C ALA A 105 6.87 -16.05 -3.06
N ILE A 106 7.35 -15.49 -4.18
CA ILE A 106 7.68 -16.26 -5.38
C ILE A 106 8.91 -17.15 -5.12
N ASP A 107 10.00 -16.58 -4.61
CA ASP A 107 11.26 -17.28 -4.36
C ASP A 107 11.10 -18.41 -3.34
N SER A 108 10.21 -18.25 -2.36
CA SER A 108 9.93 -19.24 -1.32
C SER A 108 8.79 -20.22 -1.66
N GLY A 109 8.13 -20.05 -2.81
CA GLY A 109 6.98 -20.88 -3.22
C GLY A 109 5.74 -20.71 -2.33
N LYS A 110 5.57 -19.56 -1.65
CA LYS A 110 4.51 -19.27 -0.68
C LYS A 110 3.49 -18.24 -1.18
N VAL A 111 3.29 -18.16 -2.49
CA VAL A 111 2.38 -17.18 -3.13
C VAL A 111 0.95 -17.27 -2.58
N GLN A 112 0.42 -18.47 -2.37
CA GLN A 112 -0.92 -18.67 -1.80
C GLN A 112 -1.08 -17.98 -0.43
N GLN A 113 -0.16 -18.26 0.49
CA GLN A 113 -0.15 -17.66 1.83
C GLN A 113 -0.02 -16.12 1.75
N PHE A 114 0.85 -15.64 0.87
CA PHE A 114 1.02 -14.21 0.65
C PHE A 114 -0.27 -13.54 0.13
N LEU A 115 -0.98 -14.16 -0.82
CA LEU A 115 -2.24 -13.64 -1.35
C LEU A 115 -3.33 -13.57 -0.28
N ASP A 116 -3.49 -14.63 0.52
CA ASP A 116 -4.47 -14.66 1.61
C ASP A 116 -4.19 -13.54 2.64
N GLU A 117 -2.92 -13.37 3.04
CA GLU A 117 -2.51 -12.33 3.97
C GLU A 117 -2.65 -10.92 3.38
N PHE A 118 -2.18 -10.71 2.15
CA PHE A 118 -2.23 -9.41 1.48
C PHE A 118 -3.68 -8.97 1.26
N LEU A 119 -4.51 -9.81 0.65
CA LEU A 119 -5.90 -9.45 0.34
C LEU A 119 -6.75 -9.35 1.61
N GLY A 120 -6.55 -10.22 2.60
CA GLY A 120 -7.25 -10.13 3.89
C GLY A 120 -6.89 -8.87 4.67
N ASN A 121 -5.62 -8.44 4.64
CA ASN A 121 -5.22 -7.17 5.25
C ASN A 121 -5.70 -5.95 4.45
N TYR A 122 -5.69 -6.02 3.12
CA TYR A 122 -6.04 -4.88 2.26
C TYR A 122 -7.55 -4.62 2.24
N TYR A 123 -8.35 -5.67 2.06
CA TYR A 123 -9.81 -5.64 1.90
C TYR A 123 -10.56 -5.98 3.20
N GLN A 124 -10.38 -5.18 4.25
CA GLN A 124 -11.01 -5.44 5.56
C GLN A 124 -12.51 -5.11 5.61
N LYS A 125 -12.94 -4.09 4.86
CA LYS A 125 -14.32 -3.55 4.90
C LYS A 125 -15.11 -3.85 3.64
N GLU A 126 -14.41 -4.06 2.55
CA GLU A 126 -14.98 -4.23 1.21
C GLU A 126 -14.63 -5.62 0.70
N PRO A 127 -15.50 -6.26 -0.08
CA PRO A 127 -15.18 -7.54 -0.68
C PRO A 127 -14.05 -7.40 -1.71
N VAL A 128 -13.21 -8.44 -1.82
CA VAL A 128 -12.22 -8.53 -2.90
C VAL A 128 -12.93 -8.44 -4.26
N PRO A 129 -12.50 -7.53 -5.17
CA PRO A 129 -13.13 -7.35 -6.48
C PRO A 129 -13.15 -8.62 -7.33
N GLU A 130 -14.18 -8.78 -8.15
CA GLU A 130 -14.38 -9.97 -9.01
C GLU A 130 -13.18 -10.25 -9.92
N TRP A 131 -12.66 -9.23 -10.60
CA TRP A 131 -11.50 -9.39 -11.48
C TRP A 131 -10.24 -9.94 -10.77
N VAL A 132 -10.07 -9.62 -9.48
CA VAL A 132 -8.96 -10.16 -8.67
C VAL A 132 -9.20 -11.63 -8.41
N ARG A 133 -10.43 -12.02 -8.06
CA ARG A 133 -10.79 -13.42 -7.83
C ARG A 133 -10.59 -14.26 -9.09
N ASP A 134 -11.02 -13.73 -10.24
CA ASP A 134 -10.87 -14.38 -11.54
C ASP A 134 -9.38 -14.56 -11.91
N ALA A 135 -8.56 -13.52 -11.69
CA ALA A 135 -7.13 -13.60 -11.95
C ALA A 135 -6.43 -14.62 -11.04
N VAL A 136 -6.77 -14.63 -9.75
CA VAL A 136 -6.22 -15.59 -8.78
C VAL A 136 -6.60 -17.03 -9.15
N ALA A 137 -7.87 -17.26 -9.50
CA ALA A 137 -8.34 -18.56 -9.97
C ALA A 137 -7.66 -19.00 -11.27
N PHE A 138 -7.46 -18.08 -12.22
CA PHE A 138 -6.74 -18.36 -13.48
C PHE A 138 -5.29 -18.83 -13.23
N MET A 139 -4.64 -18.31 -12.20
CA MET A 139 -3.29 -18.71 -11.80
C MET A 139 -3.25 -20.03 -11.00
N GLY A 140 -4.42 -20.63 -10.70
CA GLY A 140 -4.52 -21.88 -9.94
C GLY A 140 -4.42 -21.72 -8.42
N TYR A 141 -4.59 -20.50 -7.90
CA TYR A 141 -4.67 -20.21 -6.48
C TYR A 141 -6.13 -20.13 -6.02
N GLU A 142 -6.38 -20.38 -4.74
CA GLU A 142 -7.72 -20.30 -4.14
C GLU A 142 -7.78 -19.12 -3.17
N LEU A 143 -8.90 -18.40 -3.10
CA LEU A 143 -9.08 -17.37 -2.07
C LEU A 143 -9.86 -17.96 -0.91
N SER A 144 -9.25 -17.96 0.27
CA SER A 144 -9.88 -18.43 1.51
C SER A 144 -10.86 -17.42 2.15
N LEU A 145 -11.18 -16.33 1.45
CA LEU A 145 -11.89 -15.13 1.94
C LEU A 145 -13.40 -15.16 1.69
#